data_AF-A0A1B0DIY7-F1
#
_entry.id   AF-A0A1B0DIY7-F1
#
_cell.length_a   1.000
_cell.length_b   1.000
_cell.length_c   1.000
_cell.angle_alpha   90.00
_cell.angle_beta   90.00
_cell.angle_gamma   90.00
#
_symmetry.space_group_name_H-M   'P 1'
#
loop_
_entity.id
_entity.type
_entity.pdbx_description
1 polymer ?
#
loop_
_entity_poly.entity_id
_entity_poly.type
_entity_poly.pdbx_seq_one_letter_code
_entity_poly.pdbx_strand_id
1 'polypeptide(L)' 'MDKPICRPDQKRIYGVARNEAAEILCEVDAYPAPETFKWSFNNTAETFDMPQSGYRVHSAQASTLTYTPVK' A
#
# COMPACT_ATOMS: atom_id res chain seq x y z
N MET A 1 -18.76 -7.66 12.06
CA MET A 1 -17.91 -7.97 10.88
C MET A 1 -17.45 -6.64 10.39
N ASP A 2 -16.24 -6.27 10.74
CA ASP A 2 -15.74 -4.92 10.52
C ASP A 2 -14.97 -4.90 9.22
N LYS A 3 -15.33 -3.96 8.34
CA LYS A 3 -14.61 -3.76 7.09
C LYS A 3 -13.17 -3.34 7.41
N PRO A 4 -12.17 -3.73 6.60
CA PRO A 4 -10.80 -3.29 6.81
C PRO A 4 -10.70 -1.78 6.67
N ILE A 5 -10.29 -1.10 7.74
CA ILE A 5 -10.06 0.35 7.75
C ILE A 5 -8.57 0.60 7.97
N CYS A 6 -8.00 1.53 7.22
CA CYS A 6 -6.64 2.01 7.46
C CYS A 6 -6.49 2.50 8.92
N ARG A 7 -5.47 2.00 9.64
CA ARG A 7 -5.14 2.48 10.99
C ARG A 7 -4.94 4.00 11.00
N PRO A 8 -5.40 4.69 12.05
CA PRO A 8 -5.12 6.11 12.21
C PRO A 8 -3.60 6.34 12.35
N ASP A 9 -3.16 7.56 12.03
CA ASP A 9 -1.79 8.05 12.24
C ASP A 9 -0.65 7.31 11.51
N GLN A 10 -0.95 6.39 10.59
CA GLN A 10 0.05 5.82 9.69
C GLN A 10 0.64 6.87 8.74
N LYS A 11 1.89 6.67 8.29
CA LYS A 11 2.58 7.61 7.41
C LYS A 11 1.87 7.71 6.05
N ARG A 12 1.46 8.93 5.67
CA ARG A 12 0.73 9.21 4.42
C ARG A 12 1.58 9.91 3.36
N ILE A 13 2.66 10.59 3.76
CA ILE A 13 3.51 11.37 2.86
C ILE A 13 4.90 10.73 2.84
N TYR A 14 5.34 10.37 1.64
CA TYR A 14 6.65 9.76 1.39
C TYR A 14 7.41 10.66 0.41
N GLY A 15 8.43 11.36 0.89
CA GLY A 15 9.38 12.04 0.03
C GLY A 15 10.38 11.03 -0.51
N VAL A 16 10.48 10.93 -1.84
CA VAL A 16 11.35 9.97 -2.53
C VAL A 16 11.92 10.61 -3.78
N ALA A 17 13.19 10.35 -4.10
CA ALA A 17 13.79 10.83 -5.33
C ALA A 17 13.34 10.00 -6.54
N ARG A 18 13.52 10.55 -7.75
CA ARG A 18 13.28 9.79 -8.97
C ARG A 18 14.24 8.60 -9.04
N ASN A 19 13.72 7.43 -9.43
CA ASN A 19 14.42 6.15 -9.46
C ASN A 19 14.86 5.61 -8.09
N GLU A 20 14.38 6.20 -7.00
CA GLU A 20 14.58 5.68 -5.65
C GLU A 20 13.34 4.89 -5.22
N ALA A 21 13.55 3.74 -4.58
CA ALA A 21 12.47 2.92 -4.09
C ALA A 21 11.94 3.45 -2.75
N ALA A 22 10.62 3.63 -2.65
CA ALA A 22 9.92 3.91 -1.42
C ALA A 22 9.18 2.66 -0.94
N GLU A 23 9.30 2.36 0.35
CA GLU A 23 8.52 1.33 1.04
C GLU A 23 7.32 2.00 1.73
N ILE A 24 6.11 1.69 1.27
CA ILE A 24 4.85 2.27 1.72
C ILE A 24 4.08 1.21 2.52
N LEU A 25 4.00 1.40 3.83
CA LEU A 25 3.27 0.51 4.72
C LEU A 25 1.79 0.90 4.76
N CYS A 26 0.90 -0.09 4.62
CA CYS A 26 -0.51 0.01 4.93
C CYS A 26 -0.85 -0.98 6.05
N GLU A 27 -1.34 -0.44 7.16
CA GLU A 27 -1.89 -1.22 8.26
C GLU A 27 -3.40 -1.03 8.33
N VAL A 28 -4.14 -2.11 8.52
CA VAL A 28 -5.60 -2.09 8.60
C VAL A 28 -6.11 -2.74 9.88
N ASP A 29 -7.16 -2.17 10.45
CA ASP A 29 -7.97 -2.81 11.48
C ASP A 29 -9.17 -3.48 10.80
N ALA A 30 -9.26 -4.80 10.91
CA ALA A 30 -10.36 -5.59 10.36
C ALA A 30 -10.64 -6.83 11.21
N TYR A 31 -11.92 -7.24 11.24
CA TYR A 31 -12.34 -8.48 11.87
C TYR A 31 -13.41 -9.21 11.03
N PRO A 32 -13.12 -10.41 10.49
CA PRO A 32 -11.87 -11.18 10.60
C PRO A 32 -10.72 -10.51 9.85
N ALA A 33 -9.51 -11.03 10.06
CA ALA A 33 -8.33 -10.48 9.41
C ALA A 33 -8.40 -10.63 7.86
N PRO A 34 -7.85 -9.68 7.10
CA PRO A 34 -7.82 -9.72 5.65
C PRO A 34 -7.17 -10.99 5.08
N GLU A 35 -7.78 -11.57 4.05
CA GLU A 35 -7.19 -12.68 3.29
C GLU A 35 -6.23 -12.19 2.19
N THR A 36 -6.49 -10.99 1.64
CA THR A 36 -5.71 -10.42 0.54
C THR A 36 -5.59 -8.91 0.68
N PHE A 37 -4.53 -8.36 0.08
CA PHE A 37 -4.32 -6.93 -0.10
C PHE A 37 -4.31 -6.60 -1.58
N LYS A 38 -4.77 -5.41 -1.93
CA LYS A 38 -4.66 -4.84 -3.28
C LYS A 38 -4.15 -3.42 -3.15
N TRP A 39 -3.26 -3.05 -4.06
CA TRP A 39 -2.72 -1.72 -4.17
C TRP A 39 -3.04 -1.18 -5.55
N SER A 40 -3.50 0.06 -5.60
CA SER A 40 -3.64 0.81 -6.84
C SER A 40 -2.96 2.15 -6.70
N PHE A 41 -2.44 2.64 -7.80
CA PHE A 41 -1.84 3.96 -7.88
C PHE A 41 -2.79 4.88 -8.63
N ASN A 42 -3.00 6.10 -8.12
CA ASN A 42 -3.83 7.12 -8.75
C ASN A 42 -3.04 8.42 -8.83
N ASN A 43 -2.68 8.80 -10.05
CA ASN A 43 -2.12 10.12 -10.35
C ASN A 43 -3.02 10.85 -11.35
N THR A 44 -2.63 12.07 -11.72
CA THR A 44 -3.39 12.91 -12.66
C THR A 44 -3.48 12.35 -14.08
N ALA A 45 -2.65 11.36 -14.44
CA ALA A 45 -2.60 10.78 -15.78
C ALA A 45 -3.40 9.47 -15.88
N GLU A 46 -3.28 8.61 -14.87
CA GLU A 46 -3.85 7.26 -14.88
C GLU A 46 -4.09 6.71 -13.48
N THR A 47 -5.00 5.74 -13.40
CA THR A 47 -5.14 4.84 -12.26
C THR A 47 -4.85 3.43 -12.71
N PHE A 48 -3.96 2.73 -12.02
CA PHE A 48 -3.61 1.34 -12.35
C PHE A 48 -3.41 0.50 -11.09
N ASP A 49 -3.68 -0.81 -11.24
CA ASP A 49 -3.43 -1.79 -10.18
C ASP A 49 -1.94 -2.14 -10.14
N MET A 50 -1.37 -2.15 -8.94
CA MET A 50 0.00 -2.59 -8.74
C MET A 50 0.08 -4.11 -8.90
N PRO A 51 1.09 -4.64 -9.61
CA PRO A 51 1.28 -6.08 -9.72
C PRO A 51 1.63 -6.65 -8.35
N GLN A 52 1.31 -7.93 -8.11
CA GLN A 52 1.63 -8.58 -6.83
C GLN A 52 3.15 -8.73 -6.60
N SER A 53 3.99 -8.58 -7.62
CA SER A 53 5.44 -8.45 -7.42
C SER A 53 5.84 -7.14 -6.73
N GLY A 54 4.96 -6.13 -6.75
CA GLY A 54 5.21 -4.79 -6.22
C GLY A 54 4.90 -4.63 -4.74
N TYR A 55 4.19 -5.57 -4.10
CA TYR A 55 3.90 -5.50 -2.67
C TYR A 55 4.01 -6.85 -1.98
N ARG A 56 4.22 -6.78 -0.67
CA ARG A 56 4.36 -7.94 0.21
C ARG A 56 3.35 -7.83 1.33
N VAL A 57 2.82 -8.96 1.77
CA VAL A 57 1.92 -9.06 2.92
C VAL A 57 2.74 -9.61 4.08
N HIS A 58 2.83 -8.85 5.18
CA HIS A 58 3.73 -9.17 6.30
C HIS A 58 3.03 -9.87 7.46
N SER A 59 1.75 -9.56 7.67
CA SER A 59 0.84 -10.17 8.63
C SER A 59 -0.58 -10.06 8.09
N ALA A 60 -1.57 -10.72 8.71
CA ALA A 60 -2.95 -10.65 8.21
C ALA A 60 -3.49 -9.21 8.11
N GLN A 61 -2.92 -8.24 8.83
CA GLN A 61 -3.39 -6.85 8.90
C GLN A 61 -2.43 -5.82 8.27
N ALA A 62 -1.33 -6.25 7.63
CA ALA A 62 -0.36 -5.31 7.08
C ALA A 62 0.23 -5.74 5.73
N SER A 63 0.37 -4.78 4.83
CA SER A 63 1.05 -4.92 3.54
C SER A 63 1.99 -3.75 3.28
N THR A 64 3.12 -4.03 2.64
CA THR A 64 4.08 -3.00 2.21
C THR A 64 4.20 -3.01 0.70
N LEU A 65 4.00 -1.85 0.07
CA LEU A 65 4.22 -1.59 -1.34
C LEU A 65 5.61 -1.02 -1.56
N THR A 66 6.38 -1.61 -2.47
CA THR A 66 7.62 -1.04 -3.00
C THR A 66 7.27 -0.24 -4.26
N TYR A 67 7.39 1.08 -4.17
CA TYR A 67 7.11 2.00 -5.29
C TYR A 67 8.36 2.76 -5.70
N THR A 68 8.72 2.68 -6.98
CA THR A 68 9.85 3.44 -7.55
C THR A 68 9.31 4.43 -8.59
N PRO A 69 9.31 5.74 -8.32
CA PRO A 69 8.87 6.74 -9.28
C PRO A 69 9.89 6.85 -10.42
N VAL A 70 9.47 6.51 -11.64
CA VAL A 70 10.32 6.52 -12.84
C VAL A 70 10.05 7.69 -13.79
N LYS A 71 8.90 8.36 -13.63
CA LYS A 71 8.47 9.51 -14.44
C LYS A 71 8.26 10.73 -13.56
#